data_AF-A0A635R8K3-F1
#
_entry.id   AF-A0A635R8K3-F1
#
_cell.length_a   1.000
_cell.length_b   1.000
_cell.length_c   1.000
_cell.angle_alpha   90.00
_cell.angle_beta   90.00
_cell.angle_gamma   90.00
#
_symmetry.space_group_name_H-M   'P 1'
#
loop_
_entity.id
_entity.type
_entity.pdbx_description
1 polymer ?
#
loop_
_entity_poly.entity_id
_entity_poly.type
_entity_poly.pdbx_seq_one_letter_code
_entity_poly.pdbx_strand_id
1 'polypeptide(L)'
;MGERFDINTIYNIVVNPGQHLEEVNAQLRALNENAVQFDAIYTIGVNPGTNRIRVEGKRHTGNQELDIETIVAPIKLTDAVYNGTVMHTESVLVCTIAKCVKLVKGWSKERGILDNGKVETQITKFFEEFGEIATGISKNKPELIMDGIGDALVVLVNIIELGDAYSGHLTVAEDCIVSGLRLGVEDVAEVEENLNNAGYPHQQYLHAIESFATTFMEGKDHGFDFVSLGLAHLARIALYYKLDIRHCFSLAWHEIKDRKGYLNADGIFVKEADLAK
;
A
#
# COMPACT_ATOMS: atom_id res chain seq x y z
N MET A 1 -21.65 -4.46 -2.73
CA MET A 1 -20.45 -4.31 -1.90
C MET A 1 -19.36 -5.19 -2.49
N GLY A 2 -18.14 -4.68 -2.68
CA GLY A 2 -17.01 -5.47 -3.20
C GLY A 2 -16.36 -6.34 -2.11
N GLU A 3 -15.52 -7.29 -2.51
CA GLU A 3 -14.71 -8.15 -1.62
C GLU A 3 -13.85 -7.31 -0.68
N ARG A 4 -13.72 -7.72 0.59
CA ARG A 4 -12.89 -7.05 1.60
C ARG A 4 -12.13 -8.07 2.42
N PHE A 5 -10.99 -7.65 2.97
CA PHE A 5 -10.22 -8.41 3.95
C PHE A 5 -9.89 -7.52 5.14
N ASP A 6 -9.73 -8.16 6.29
CA ASP A 6 -9.50 -7.45 7.55
C ASP A 6 -8.01 -7.42 7.88
N ILE A 7 -7.55 -6.25 8.32
CA ILE A 7 -6.21 -6.02 8.86
C ILE A 7 -6.31 -5.53 10.29
N ASN A 8 -5.26 -5.76 11.09
CA ASN A 8 -5.14 -5.16 12.41
C ASN A 8 -4.25 -3.94 12.32
N THR A 9 -4.77 -2.79 12.71
CA THR A 9 -4.11 -1.51 12.56
C THR A 9 -3.91 -0.87 13.92
N ILE A 10 -2.68 -0.39 14.16
CA ILE A 10 -2.30 0.32 15.38
C ILE A 10 -2.67 1.79 15.25
N TYR A 11 -3.23 2.34 16.32
CA TYR A 11 -3.60 3.75 16.44
C TYR A 11 -3.00 4.35 17.71
N ASN A 12 -2.32 5.49 17.59
CA ASN A 12 -1.93 6.33 18.72
C ASN A 12 -3.16 7.01 19.29
N ILE A 13 -3.42 6.85 20.59
CA ILE A 13 -4.64 7.37 21.23
C ILE A 13 -4.45 8.85 21.55
N VAL A 14 -5.37 9.69 21.11
CA VAL A 14 -5.37 11.13 21.42
C VAL A 14 -6.01 11.38 22.79
N VAL A 15 -5.33 12.15 23.62
CA VAL A 15 -5.82 12.59 24.93
C VAL A 15 -6.85 13.71 24.74
N ASN A 16 -7.90 13.72 25.56
CA ASN A 16 -8.99 14.71 25.50
C ASN A 16 -9.64 14.83 24.11
N PRO A 17 -10.13 13.74 23.49
CA PRO A 17 -10.59 13.74 22.10
C PRO A 17 -11.73 14.75 21.82
N GLY A 18 -12.53 15.08 22.83
CA GLY A 18 -13.59 16.10 22.72
C GLY A 18 -13.09 17.50 22.37
N GLN A 19 -11.83 17.86 22.65
CA GLN A 19 -11.28 19.18 22.30
C GLN A 19 -11.18 19.39 20.77
N HIS A 20 -11.13 18.30 20.00
CA HIS A 20 -11.01 18.33 18.55
C HIS A 20 -12.37 18.26 17.82
N LEU A 21 -13.49 18.31 18.54
CA LEU A 21 -14.84 18.14 17.96
C LEU A 21 -15.11 19.11 16.80
N GLU A 22 -14.83 20.40 16.98
CA GLU A 22 -15.06 21.42 15.96
C GLU A 22 -14.16 21.22 14.74
N GLU A 23 -12.86 20.96 14.97
CA GLU A 23 -11.86 20.71 13.94
C GLU A 23 -12.20 19.48 13.09
N VAL A 24 -12.59 18.38 13.74
CA VAL A 24 -13.00 17.13 13.09
C VAL A 24 -14.24 17.37 12.24
N ASN A 25 -15.31 17.91 12.81
CA ASN A 25 -16.56 18.14 12.08
C ASN A 25 -16.37 19.10 10.88
N ALA A 26 -15.54 20.14 11.03
CA ALA A 26 -15.23 21.06 9.95
C ALA A 26 -14.52 20.36 8.78
N GLN A 27 -13.51 19.53 9.07
CA GLN A 27 -12.77 18.81 8.03
C GLN A 27 -13.60 17.70 7.38
N LEU A 28 -14.43 16.97 8.14
CA LEU A 28 -15.32 15.97 7.57
C LEU A 28 -16.32 16.57 6.59
N ARG A 29 -16.93 17.71 6.96
CA ARG A 29 -17.84 18.45 6.08
C ARG A 29 -17.12 18.94 4.81
N ALA A 30 -15.87 19.36 4.92
CA ALA A 30 -15.06 19.77 3.78
C ALA A 30 -14.69 18.61 2.85
N LEU A 31 -14.54 17.39 3.38
CA LEU A 31 -14.30 16.17 2.58
C LEU A 31 -15.56 15.71 1.83
N ASN A 32 -16.71 15.76 2.49
CA ASN A 32 -18.00 15.44 1.91
C ASN A 32 -19.08 16.20 2.70
N GLU A 33 -19.89 17.02 2.02
CA GLU A 33 -20.95 17.79 2.68
C GLU A 33 -21.97 16.90 3.41
N ASN A 34 -22.11 15.65 2.98
CA ASN A 34 -22.97 14.63 3.59
C ASN A 34 -22.23 13.73 4.60
N ALA A 35 -21.01 14.10 5.01
CA ALA A 35 -20.26 13.36 6.01
C ALA A 35 -20.98 13.39 7.38
N VAL A 36 -20.63 12.40 8.20
CA VAL A 36 -21.09 12.32 9.58
C VAL A 36 -20.67 13.58 10.34
N GLN A 37 -21.62 14.18 11.05
CA GLN A 37 -21.35 15.19 12.07
C GLN A 37 -21.51 14.54 13.44
N PHE A 38 -20.60 14.84 14.36
CA PHE A 38 -20.64 14.36 15.74
C PHE A 38 -21.16 15.44 16.69
N ASP A 39 -21.96 15.04 17.69
CA ASP A 39 -22.33 15.87 18.85
C ASP A 39 -21.26 15.78 19.97
N ALA A 40 -20.58 14.64 20.05
CA ALA A 40 -19.51 14.39 21.01
C ALA A 40 -18.56 13.33 20.44
N ILE A 41 -17.26 13.47 20.72
CA ILE A 41 -16.25 12.46 20.36
C ILE A 41 -15.79 11.74 21.63
N TYR A 42 -15.82 10.41 21.58
CA TYR A 42 -15.42 9.54 22.68
C TYR A 42 -13.97 9.09 22.56
N THR A 43 -13.54 8.69 21.35
CA THR A 43 -12.17 8.28 21.10
C THR A 43 -11.67 8.81 19.76
N ILE A 44 -10.39 9.15 19.74
CA ILE A 44 -9.65 9.47 18.53
C ILE A 44 -8.37 8.65 18.54
N GLY A 45 -8.13 7.95 17.43
CA GLY A 45 -6.88 7.27 17.15
C GLY A 45 -6.23 7.82 15.91
N VAL A 46 -4.91 8.01 15.91
CA VAL A 46 -4.14 8.36 14.70
C VAL A 46 -3.26 7.19 14.29
N ASN A 47 -3.44 6.69 13.08
CA ASN A 47 -2.59 5.62 12.55
C ASN A 47 -1.20 6.19 12.21
N PRO A 48 -0.10 5.70 12.82
CA PRO A 48 1.23 6.26 12.61
C PRO A 48 1.81 6.01 11.20
N GLY A 49 1.35 4.98 10.49
CA GLY A 49 1.82 4.66 9.13
C GLY A 49 1.08 5.43 8.05
N THR A 50 -0.24 5.57 8.18
CA THR A 50 -1.08 6.23 7.16
C THR A 50 -1.47 7.66 7.50
N ASN A 51 -1.33 8.07 8.77
CA ASN A 51 -1.85 9.32 9.34
C ASN A 51 -3.37 9.49 9.22
N ARG A 52 -4.10 8.42 8.88
CA ARG A 52 -5.56 8.43 8.91
C ARG A 52 -6.04 8.44 10.36
N ILE A 53 -7.14 9.15 10.59
CA ILE A 53 -7.68 9.38 11.92
C ILE A 53 -8.98 8.61 12.07
N ARG A 54 -9.00 7.69 13.05
CA ARG A 54 -10.19 6.99 13.51
C ARG A 54 -10.89 7.87 14.53
N VAL A 55 -12.14 8.23 14.28
CA VAL A 55 -12.99 8.98 15.21
C VAL A 55 -14.20 8.13 15.55
N GLU A 56 -14.47 7.99 16.84
CA GLU A 56 -15.68 7.33 17.35
C GLU A 56 -16.40 8.29 18.29
N GLY A 57 -17.69 8.46 18.09
CA GLY A 57 -18.47 9.47 18.80
C GLY A 57 -19.96 9.32 18.62
N LYS A 58 -20.70 10.18 19.30
CA LYS A 58 -22.15 10.31 19.12
C LYS A 58 -22.45 11.08 17.84
N ARG A 59 -23.14 10.45 16.90
CA ARG A 59 -23.59 11.08 15.66
C ARG A 59 -24.69 12.10 15.93
N HIS A 60 -24.67 13.20 15.17
CA HIS A 60 -25.75 14.17 15.12
C HIS A 60 -26.90 13.62 14.27
N THR A 61 -28.02 13.31 14.92
CA THR A 61 -29.23 12.73 14.29
C THR A 61 -30.43 13.69 14.32
N GLY A 62 -30.29 14.86 14.94
CA GLY A 62 -31.38 15.83 15.13
C GLY A 62 -32.46 15.41 16.14
N ASN A 63 -32.32 14.23 16.75
CA ASN A 63 -33.18 13.69 17.80
C ASN A 63 -32.32 13.31 19.04
N GLN A 64 -32.95 12.85 20.12
CA GLN A 64 -32.22 12.47 21.35
C GLN A 64 -31.69 11.03 21.33
N GLU A 65 -31.71 10.33 20.19
CA GLU A 65 -31.23 8.96 20.11
C GLU A 65 -29.71 8.89 20.28
N LEU A 66 -29.25 7.83 20.96
CA LEU A 66 -27.85 7.49 21.09
C LEU A 66 -27.44 6.67 19.88
N ASP A 67 -26.89 7.34 18.87
CA ASP A 67 -26.30 6.72 17.69
C ASP A 67 -24.78 6.89 17.75
N ILE A 68 -24.05 5.78 17.89
CA ILE A 68 -22.58 5.77 17.96
C ILE A 68 -22.04 5.38 16.60
N GLU A 69 -21.18 6.23 16.04
CA GLU A 69 -20.60 6.04 14.73
C GLU A 69 -19.08 6.00 14.82
N THR A 70 -18.46 5.18 13.97
CA THR A 70 -17.00 5.15 13.79
C THR A 70 -16.66 5.48 12.36
N ILE A 71 -15.75 6.42 12.17
CA ILE A 71 -15.22 6.76 10.86
C ILE A 71 -13.69 6.70 10.85
N VAL A 72 -13.11 6.49 9.68
CA VAL A 72 -11.67 6.63 9.45
C VAL A 72 -11.47 7.57 8.26
N ALA A 73 -10.90 8.75 8.50
CA ALA A 73 -10.80 9.81 7.50
C ALA A 73 -9.37 10.39 7.41
N PRO A 74 -8.96 10.90 6.24
CA PRO A 74 -7.68 11.58 6.06
C PRO A 74 -7.77 13.04 6.51
N ILE A 75 -8.03 13.25 7.80
CA ILE A 75 -8.10 14.56 8.47
C ILE A 75 -6.86 14.81 9.33
N LYS A 76 -6.63 16.04 9.78
CA LYS A 76 -5.51 16.42 10.66
C LYS A 76 -6.02 16.89 12.02
N LEU A 77 -5.17 16.80 13.05
CA LEU A 77 -5.46 17.32 14.39
C LEU A 77 -4.35 18.28 14.80
N THR A 78 -4.73 19.50 15.13
CA THR A 78 -3.81 20.52 15.61
C THR A 78 -3.54 20.29 17.10
N ASP A 79 -2.27 20.36 17.52
CA ASP A 79 -1.85 20.22 18.92
C ASP A 79 -2.31 18.91 19.62
N ALA A 80 -2.47 17.83 18.85
CA ALA A 80 -2.86 16.53 19.40
C ALA A 80 -1.77 15.97 20.33
N VAL A 81 -2.17 15.60 21.55
CA VAL A 81 -1.32 14.92 22.53
C VAL A 81 -1.68 13.44 22.55
N TYR A 82 -0.68 12.58 22.51
CA TYR A 82 -0.86 11.12 22.43
C TYR A 82 -0.53 10.43 23.74
N ASN A 83 -1.30 9.40 24.11
CA ASN A 83 -0.97 8.53 25.24
C ASN A 83 -1.40 7.07 24.96
N GLY A 84 -0.41 6.22 24.72
CA GLY A 84 -0.62 4.80 24.44
C GLY A 84 -1.14 4.51 23.03
N THR A 85 -1.35 3.23 22.77
CA THR A 85 -1.79 2.71 21.47
C THR A 85 -2.91 1.71 21.63
N VAL A 86 -3.79 1.64 20.64
CA VAL A 86 -4.85 0.62 20.54
C VAL A 86 -4.78 -0.07 19.17
N MET A 87 -5.16 -1.33 19.11
CA MET A 87 -5.37 -2.03 17.85
C MET A 87 -6.85 -2.06 17.49
N HIS A 88 -7.15 -1.73 16.25
CA HIS A 88 -8.48 -1.88 15.67
C HIS A 88 -8.41 -2.71 14.40
N THR A 89 -9.43 -3.51 14.17
CA THR A 89 -9.60 -4.22 12.92
C THR A 89 -10.20 -3.27 11.88
N GLU A 90 -9.54 -3.16 10.73
CA GLU A 90 -9.99 -2.39 9.58
C GLU A 90 -10.28 -3.30 8.41
N SER A 91 -11.41 -3.04 7.73
CA SER A 91 -11.78 -3.78 6.54
C SER A 91 -11.30 -3.04 5.28
N VAL A 92 -10.34 -3.62 4.57
CA VAL A 92 -9.76 -3.10 3.33
C VAL A 92 -10.50 -3.65 2.13
N LEU A 93 -10.85 -2.77 1.18
CA LEU A 93 -11.47 -3.18 -0.08
C LEU A 93 -10.44 -3.84 -0.99
N VAL A 94 -10.75 -5.02 -1.51
CA VAL A 94 -9.92 -5.72 -2.50
C VAL A 94 -10.15 -5.10 -3.88
N CYS A 95 -9.08 -4.62 -4.50
CA CYS A 95 -9.05 -4.29 -5.93
C CYS A 95 -8.50 -5.47 -6.74
N THR A 96 -8.95 -5.60 -7.99
CA THR A 96 -8.25 -6.44 -8.96
C THR A 96 -6.87 -5.82 -9.21
N ILE A 97 -5.87 -6.64 -9.56
CA ILE A 97 -4.51 -6.16 -9.87
C ILE A 97 -4.54 -5.02 -10.90
N ALA A 98 -5.27 -5.21 -12.00
CA ALA A 98 -5.47 -4.19 -13.03
C ALA A 98 -6.06 -2.87 -12.48
N LYS A 99 -7.01 -2.96 -11.53
CA LYS A 99 -7.60 -1.78 -10.90
C LYS A 99 -6.60 -1.09 -9.97
N CYS A 100 -5.82 -1.85 -9.18
CA CYS A 100 -4.79 -1.28 -8.32
C CYS A 100 -3.72 -0.55 -9.16
N VAL A 101 -3.26 -1.14 -10.28
CA VAL A 101 -2.33 -0.47 -11.22
C VAL A 101 -2.88 0.86 -11.72
N LYS A 102 -4.13 0.91 -12.19
CA LYS A 102 -4.77 2.16 -12.66
C LYS A 102 -4.83 3.23 -11.57
N LEU A 103 -5.16 2.84 -10.35
CA LEU A 103 -5.28 3.74 -9.21
C LEU A 103 -3.91 4.31 -8.81
N VAL A 104 -2.89 3.46 -8.72
CA VAL A 104 -1.51 3.86 -8.44
C VAL A 104 -0.98 4.79 -9.53
N LYS A 105 -1.16 4.42 -10.80
CA LYS A 105 -0.74 5.26 -11.94
C LYS A 105 -1.36 6.67 -11.86
N GLY A 106 -2.67 6.76 -11.60
CA GLY A 106 -3.36 8.04 -11.43
C GLY A 106 -2.80 8.84 -10.25
N TRP A 107 -2.65 8.19 -9.10
CA TRP A 107 -2.10 8.79 -7.88
C TRP A 107 -0.67 9.34 -8.08
N SER A 108 0.18 8.59 -8.79
CA SER A 108 1.56 8.97 -9.10
C SER A 108 1.61 10.12 -10.10
N LYS A 109 0.71 10.14 -11.09
CA LYS A 109 0.58 11.25 -12.04
C LYS A 109 0.19 12.55 -11.35
N GLU A 110 -0.84 12.51 -10.50
CA GLU A 110 -1.32 13.69 -9.75
C GLU A 110 -0.23 14.31 -8.86
N ARG A 111 0.74 13.53 -8.41
CA ARG A 111 1.86 13.97 -7.57
C ARG A 111 3.12 14.33 -8.35
N GLY A 112 3.03 14.33 -9.68
CA GLY A 112 4.14 14.66 -10.58
C GLY A 112 5.24 13.61 -10.63
N ILE A 113 5.06 12.43 -10.01
CA ILE A 113 6.05 11.34 -10.05
C ILE A 113 6.27 10.90 -11.49
N LEU A 114 5.20 10.75 -12.27
CA LEU A 114 5.29 10.33 -13.69
C LEU A 114 5.65 11.47 -14.66
N ASP A 115 5.80 12.70 -14.16
CA ASP A 115 6.18 13.86 -14.98
C ASP A 115 7.62 14.31 -14.73
N ASN A 116 8.06 14.23 -13.48
CA ASN A 116 9.33 14.78 -13.02
C ASN A 116 10.18 13.77 -12.22
N GLY A 117 9.69 12.55 -12.03
CA GLY A 117 10.42 11.47 -11.37
C GLY A 117 11.59 10.98 -12.20
N LYS A 118 12.55 10.34 -11.52
CA LYS A 118 13.73 9.74 -12.16
C LYS A 118 13.65 8.22 -12.01
N VAL A 119 13.91 7.49 -13.09
CA VAL A 119 13.81 6.01 -13.10
C VAL A 119 14.80 5.41 -12.11
N GLU A 120 16.01 5.97 -12.01
CA GLU A 120 17.07 5.49 -11.13
C GLU A 120 16.68 5.60 -9.65
N THR A 121 16.01 6.68 -9.26
CA THR A 121 15.55 6.86 -7.87
C THR A 121 14.33 6.01 -7.55
N GLN A 122 13.49 5.70 -8.54
CA GLN A 122 12.42 4.72 -8.36
C GLN A 122 12.97 3.29 -8.27
N ILE A 123 14.03 2.92 -9.01
CA ILE A 123 14.67 1.61 -8.89
C ILE A 123 15.26 1.40 -7.49
N THR A 124 15.97 2.39 -6.95
CA THR A 124 16.50 2.27 -5.58
C THR A 124 15.37 2.21 -4.55
N LYS A 125 14.30 2.98 -4.74
CA LYS A 125 13.09 2.90 -3.92
C LYS A 125 12.43 1.52 -3.99
N PHE A 126 12.37 0.91 -5.17
CA PHE A 126 11.84 -0.44 -5.35
C PHE A 126 12.64 -1.45 -4.51
N PHE A 127 13.97 -1.39 -4.53
CA PHE A 127 14.79 -2.29 -3.72
C PHE A 127 14.73 -2.00 -2.22
N GLU A 128 14.40 -0.77 -1.81
CA GLU A 128 14.07 -0.45 -0.42
C GLU A 128 12.82 -1.23 0.04
N GLU A 129 11.70 -1.10 -0.69
CA GLU A 129 10.44 -1.80 -0.37
C GLU A 129 10.58 -3.34 -0.53
N PHE A 130 11.27 -3.78 -1.58
CA PHE A 130 11.54 -5.20 -1.83
C PHE A 130 12.40 -5.81 -0.71
N GLY A 131 13.30 -5.02 -0.09
CA GLY A 131 14.09 -5.46 1.06
C GLY A 131 13.26 -5.79 2.31
N GLU A 132 12.05 -5.24 2.43
CA GLU A 132 11.12 -5.61 3.49
C GLU A 132 10.63 -7.05 3.36
N ILE A 133 10.52 -7.57 2.13
CA ILE A 133 10.21 -8.97 1.85
C ILE A 133 11.31 -9.88 2.41
N ALA A 134 12.59 -9.54 2.22
CA ALA A 134 13.70 -10.28 2.84
C ALA A 134 13.64 -10.27 4.37
N THR A 135 13.29 -9.12 4.96
CA THR A 135 13.09 -9.00 6.40
C THR A 135 11.95 -9.89 6.87
N GLY A 136 10.84 -9.92 6.13
CA GLY A 136 9.69 -10.76 6.39
C GLY A 136 10.02 -12.26 6.32
N ILE A 137 10.72 -12.69 5.26
CA ILE A 137 11.16 -14.09 5.09
C ILE A 137 12.09 -14.49 6.25
N SER A 138 13.14 -13.71 6.51
CA SER A 138 14.16 -14.04 7.54
C SER A 138 13.61 -14.09 8.96
N LYS A 139 12.53 -13.35 9.25
CA LYS A 139 11.88 -13.31 10.57
C LYS A 139 10.59 -14.12 10.63
N ASN A 140 10.20 -14.78 9.54
CA ASN A 140 8.93 -15.48 9.39
C ASN A 140 7.72 -14.61 9.77
N LYS A 141 7.66 -13.40 9.19
CA LYS A 141 6.65 -12.37 9.43
C LYS A 141 5.83 -12.11 8.16
N PRO A 142 4.73 -12.84 7.93
CA PRO A 142 3.90 -12.69 6.74
C PRO A 142 3.36 -11.27 6.53
N GLU A 143 3.15 -10.52 7.61
CA GLU A 143 2.73 -9.12 7.55
C GLU A 143 3.75 -8.22 6.84
N LEU A 144 5.06 -8.43 7.06
CA LEU A 144 6.11 -7.67 6.37
C LEU A 144 6.29 -8.12 4.92
N ILE A 145 6.00 -9.39 4.64
CA ILE A 145 6.03 -9.93 3.27
C ILE A 145 4.87 -9.32 2.46
N MET A 146 3.68 -9.27 3.06
CA MET A 146 2.50 -8.68 2.46
C MET A 146 2.71 -7.20 2.14
N ASP A 147 3.27 -6.44 3.09
CA ASP A 147 3.57 -5.02 2.95
C ASP A 147 4.64 -4.79 1.86
N GLY A 148 5.80 -5.44 1.99
CA GLY A 148 6.90 -5.31 1.04
C GLY A 148 6.54 -5.71 -0.40
N ILE A 149 5.72 -6.76 -0.60
CA ILE A 149 5.22 -7.10 -1.94
C ILE A 149 4.32 -6.00 -2.48
N GLY A 150 3.38 -5.50 -1.67
CA GLY A 150 2.45 -4.44 -2.07
C GLY A 150 3.17 -3.14 -2.45
N ASP A 151 4.09 -2.69 -1.59
CA ASP A 151 4.83 -1.44 -1.79
C ASP A 151 5.83 -1.54 -2.94
N ALA A 152 6.50 -2.69 -3.12
CA ALA A 152 7.32 -2.94 -4.30
C ALA A 152 6.50 -2.88 -5.60
N LEU A 153 5.26 -3.41 -5.61
CA LEU A 153 4.38 -3.32 -6.78
C LEU A 153 3.95 -1.88 -7.09
N VAL A 154 3.71 -1.04 -6.07
CA VAL A 154 3.43 0.39 -6.25
C VAL A 154 4.59 1.07 -6.97
N VAL A 155 5.82 0.84 -6.52
CA VAL A 155 7.01 1.46 -7.12
C VAL A 155 7.28 0.90 -8.51
N LEU A 156 7.05 -0.41 -8.74
CA LEU A 156 7.21 -1.04 -10.05
C LEU A 156 6.25 -0.44 -11.10
N VAL A 157 5.01 -0.09 -10.73
CA VAL A 157 4.10 0.68 -11.61
C VAL A 157 4.78 1.98 -12.07
N ASN A 158 5.41 2.72 -11.15
CA ASN A 158 6.08 3.97 -11.48
C ASN A 158 7.29 3.74 -12.40
N ILE A 159 8.10 2.70 -12.15
CA ILE A 159 9.27 2.37 -12.97
C ILE A 159 8.84 2.06 -14.41
N ILE A 160 7.82 1.21 -14.59
CA ILE A 160 7.35 0.82 -15.93
C ILE A 160 6.75 2.02 -16.66
N GLU A 161 6.03 2.91 -15.96
CA GLU A 161 5.37 4.08 -16.57
C GLU A 161 6.32 5.25 -16.84
N LEU A 162 7.39 5.42 -16.05
CA LEU A 162 8.46 6.40 -16.31
C LEU A 162 9.41 5.95 -17.42
N GLY A 163 9.65 4.65 -17.53
CA GLY A 163 10.51 4.09 -18.55
C GLY A 163 9.80 4.05 -19.91
N ASP A 164 10.09 5.01 -20.79
CA ASP A 164 9.83 4.93 -22.25
C ASP A 164 10.49 3.70 -22.92
N ALA A 165 11.22 2.90 -22.13
CA ALA A 165 12.20 1.92 -22.53
C ALA A 165 11.84 0.44 -22.22
N TYR A 166 10.60 0.06 -21.92
CA TYR A 166 10.27 -1.38 -21.65
C TYR A 166 9.21 -2.01 -22.57
N SER A 167 8.73 -1.29 -23.58
CA SER A 167 7.70 -1.79 -24.51
C SER A 167 8.26 -2.75 -25.58
N GLY A 168 8.62 -3.96 -25.17
CA GLY A 168 8.72 -5.12 -26.05
C GLY A 168 7.54 -6.06 -25.76
N HIS A 169 6.47 -5.94 -26.54
CA HIS A 169 5.27 -6.80 -26.57
C HIS A 169 4.25 -6.74 -25.42
N LEU A 170 4.52 -6.03 -24.30
CA LEU A 170 3.50 -5.64 -23.30
C LEU A 170 3.50 -4.13 -23.15
N THR A 171 2.40 -3.48 -23.56
CA THR A 171 2.42 -2.05 -23.91
C THR A 171 2.16 -1.08 -22.75
N VAL A 172 1.80 -1.56 -21.55
CA VAL A 172 1.53 -0.74 -20.35
C VAL A 172 1.77 -1.53 -19.05
N ALA A 173 2.02 -0.85 -17.92
CA ALA A 173 2.27 -1.47 -16.62
C ALA A 173 1.16 -2.44 -16.17
N GLU A 174 -0.08 -2.18 -16.59
CA GLU A 174 -1.22 -3.05 -16.31
C GLU A 174 -1.03 -4.46 -16.87
N ASP A 175 -0.70 -4.58 -18.15
CA ASP A 175 -0.57 -5.89 -18.82
C ASP A 175 0.60 -6.69 -18.23
N CYS A 176 1.73 -6.02 -18.02
CA CYS A 176 2.93 -6.63 -17.45
C CYS A 176 2.68 -7.18 -16.04
N ILE A 177 2.12 -6.36 -15.14
CA ILE A 177 1.90 -6.77 -13.75
C ILE A 177 0.80 -7.83 -13.65
N VAL A 178 -0.29 -7.68 -14.41
CA VAL A 178 -1.39 -8.67 -14.41
C VAL A 178 -0.91 -10.03 -14.93
N SER A 179 -0.13 -10.03 -16.02
CA SER A 179 0.39 -11.27 -16.59
C SER A 179 1.44 -11.91 -15.69
N GLY A 180 2.42 -11.14 -15.21
CA GLY A 180 3.52 -11.67 -14.40
C GLY A 180 3.09 -12.21 -13.03
N LEU A 181 2.04 -11.67 -12.42
CA LEU A 181 1.52 -12.18 -11.13
C LEU A 181 0.59 -13.39 -11.28
N ARG A 182 0.26 -13.80 -12.50
CA ARG A 182 -0.65 -14.92 -12.75
C ARG A 182 0.11 -16.24 -12.63
N LEU A 183 -0.22 -17.02 -11.61
CA LEU A 183 0.24 -18.40 -11.47
C LEU A 183 -0.67 -19.37 -12.22
N GLY A 184 -0.07 -20.27 -12.99
CA GLY A 184 -0.71 -21.44 -13.58
C GLY A 184 -0.80 -22.61 -12.59
N VAL A 185 -1.45 -23.69 -13.04
CA VAL A 185 -1.65 -24.89 -12.19
C VAL A 185 -0.31 -25.52 -11.79
N GLU A 186 0.66 -25.55 -12.69
CA GLU A 186 1.99 -26.10 -12.42
C GLU A 186 2.76 -25.26 -11.39
N ASP A 187 2.68 -23.92 -11.48
CA ASP A 187 3.31 -23.03 -10.51
C ASP A 187 2.71 -23.22 -9.10
N VAL A 188 1.39 -23.40 -9.01
CA VAL A 188 0.71 -23.66 -7.73
C VAL A 188 1.13 -25.01 -7.15
N ALA A 189 1.16 -26.06 -7.97
CA ALA A 189 1.60 -27.39 -7.54
C ALA A 189 3.06 -27.37 -7.04
N GLU A 190 3.94 -26.66 -7.74
CA GLU A 190 5.34 -26.47 -7.34
C GLU A 190 5.46 -25.84 -5.93
N VAL A 191 4.68 -24.79 -5.64
CA VAL A 191 4.66 -24.15 -4.33
C VAL A 191 4.10 -25.09 -3.26
N GLU A 192 3.00 -25.78 -3.55
CA GLU A 192 2.34 -26.72 -2.63
C GLU A 192 3.26 -27.87 -2.21
N GLU A 193 4.01 -28.44 -3.16
CA GLU A 193 5.02 -29.48 -2.91
C GLU A 193 6.17 -28.97 -2.01
N ASN A 194 6.43 -27.66 -2.03
CA ASN A 194 7.51 -27.02 -1.28
C ASN A 194 7.06 -26.36 0.03
N LEU A 195 5.80 -26.45 0.48
CA LEU A 195 5.31 -25.75 1.69
C LEU A 195 6.09 -26.07 2.99
N ASN A 196 6.78 -27.20 3.05
CA ASN A 196 7.62 -27.60 4.20
C ASN A 196 9.11 -27.34 3.97
N ASN A 197 9.50 -26.79 2.82
CA ASN A 197 10.87 -26.46 2.47
C ASN A 197 11.18 -25.01 2.87
N ALA A 198 11.77 -24.84 4.05
CA ALA A 198 12.14 -23.52 4.56
C ALA A 198 13.10 -22.74 3.65
N GLY A 199 13.85 -23.42 2.76
CA GLY A 199 14.75 -22.76 1.80
C GLY A 199 14.05 -22.22 0.55
N TYR A 200 12.84 -22.71 0.23
CA TYR A 200 12.09 -22.33 -0.96
C TYR A 200 11.83 -20.81 -1.05
N PRO A 201 11.25 -20.13 -0.04
CA PRO A 201 10.98 -18.69 -0.15
C PRO A 201 12.26 -17.86 -0.30
N HIS A 202 13.39 -18.29 0.28
CA HIS A 202 14.68 -17.62 0.07
C HIS A 202 15.17 -17.75 -1.38
N GLN A 203 15.03 -18.93 -1.98
CA GLN A 203 15.37 -19.16 -3.39
C GLN A 203 14.49 -18.32 -4.32
N GLN A 204 13.17 -18.30 -4.08
CA GLN A 204 12.23 -17.47 -4.86
C GLN A 204 12.59 -15.99 -4.74
N TYR A 205 12.96 -15.51 -3.55
CA TYR A 205 13.42 -14.13 -3.36
C TYR A 205 14.70 -13.82 -4.14
N LEU A 206 15.67 -14.75 -4.18
CA LEU A 206 16.90 -14.57 -4.97
C LEU A 206 16.65 -14.64 -6.49
N HIS A 207 15.72 -15.46 -6.97
CA HIS A 207 15.36 -15.43 -8.39
C HIS A 207 14.59 -14.16 -8.77
N ALA A 208 13.75 -13.65 -7.86
CA ALA A 208 13.12 -12.34 -8.03
C ALA A 208 14.16 -11.20 -8.08
N ILE A 209 15.14 -11.19 -7.17
CA ILE A 209 16.18 -10.14 -7.16
C ILE A 209 17.01 -10.18 -8.45
N GLU A 210 17.40 -11.37 -8.90
CA GLU A 210 18.13 -11.57 -10.15
C GLU A 210 17.32 -11.04 -11.34
N SER A 211 16.06 -11.42 -11.44
CA SER A 211 15.16 -11.02 -12.54
C SER A 211 14.97 -9.50 -12.61
N PHE A 212 14.68 -8.86 -11.48
CA PHE A 212 14.48 -7.40 -11.44
C PHE A 212 15.80 -6.64 -11.68
N ALA A 213 16.90 -7.05 -11.04
CA ALA A 213 18.20 -6.39 -11.23
C ALA A 213 18.67 -6.48 -12.68
N THR A 214 18.54 -7.66 -13.30
CA THR A 214 18.84 -7.90 -14.72
C THR A 214 18.02 -6.95 -15.61
N THR A 215 16.70 -6.91 -15.40
CA THR A 215 15.80 -5.99 -16.13
C THR A 215 16.26 -4.53 -16.01
N PHE A 216 16.53 -4.07 -14.78
CA PHE A 216 16.83 -2.66 -14.52
C PHE A 216 18.22 -2.23 -14.99
N MET A 217 19.17 -3.17 -15.10
CA MET A 217 20.51 -2.88 -15.63
C MET A 217 20.57 -2.94 -17.15
N GLU A 218 19.88 -3.89 -17.77
CA GLU A 218 20.10 -4.23 -19.17
C GLU A 218 19.00 -3.71 -20.13
N GLY A 219 17.86 -3.24 -19.62
CA GLY A 219 16.83 -2.61 -20.44
C GLY A 219 16.20 -3.53 -21.49
N LYS A 220 15.98 -3.04 -22.72
CA LYS A 220 15.30 -3.76 -23.84
C LYS A 220 16.14 -4.86 -24.50
N ASP A 221 17.44 -4.92 -24.22
CA ASP A 221 18.37 -5.71 -25.06
C ASP A 221 18.30 -7.22 -24.77
N HIS A 222 17.52 -7.60 -23.76
CA HIS A 222 17.25 -8.98 -23.41
C HIS A 222 15.88 -9.38 -23.97
N GLY A 223 15.87 -10.19 -25.03
CA GLY A 223 14.65 -10.74 -25.65
C GLY A 223 13.85 -11.71 -24.77
N PHE A 224 13.95 -11.58 -23.44
CA PHE A 224 13.39 -12.44 -22.42
C PHE A 224 12.69 -11.59 -21.36
N ASP A 225 11.46 -11.96 -21.00
CA ASP A 225 10.61 -11.17 -20.10
C ASP A 225 10.95 -11.43 -18.63
N PHE A 226 12.07 -10.85 -18.18
CA PHE A 226 12.54 -10.96 -16.80
C PHE A 226 11.61 -10.28 -15.78
N VAL A 227 10.85 -9.25 -16.17
CA VAL A 227 9.89 -8.61 -15.25
C VAL A 227 8.78 -9.60 -14.87
N SER A 228 8.20 -10.28 -15.87
CA SER A 228 7.18 -11.30 -15.60
C SER A 228 7.70 -12.43 -14.73
N LEU A 229 8.97 -12.83 -14.89
CA LEU A 229 9.58 -13.84 -14.01
C LEU A 229 9.75 -13.33 -12.58
N GLY A 230 10.27 -12.11 -12.40
CA GLY A 230 10.38 -11.50 -11.07
C GLY A 230 9.04 -11.42 -10.36
N LEU A 231 7.99 -11.03 -11.08
CA LEU A 231 6.61 -11.00 -10.58
C LEU A 231 6.09 -12.41 -10.23
N ALA A 232 6.37 -13.41 -11.05
CA ALA A 232 5.94 -14.79 -10.80
C ALA A 232 6.61 -15.36 -9.53
N HIS A 233 7.87 -14.99 -9.26
CA HIS A 233 8.55 -15.34 -8.01
C HIS A 233 7.92 -14.62 -6.79
N LEU A 234 7.54 -13.34 -6.91
CA LEU A 234 6.79 -12.65 -5.86
C LEU A 234 5.44 -13.33 -5.56
N ALA A 235 4.70 -13.73 -6.60
CA ALA A 235 3.44 -14.44 -6.45
C ALA A 235 3.62 -15.82 -5.77
N ARG A 236 4.69 -16.55 -6.09
CA ARG A 236 5.05 -17.81 -5.40
C ARG A 236 5.38 -17.59 -3.93
N ILE A 237 6.12 -16.53 -3.59
CA ILE A 237 6.40 -16.16 -2.19
C ILE A 237 5.09 -15.88 -1.45
N ALA A 238 4.20 -15.06 -2.02
CA ALA A 238 2.90 -14.78 -1.43
C ALA A 238 2.11 -16.08 -1.18
N LEU A 239 2.03 -16.97 -2.18
CA LEU A 239 1.33 -18.24 -2.07
C LEU A 239 1.94 -19.15 -0.99
N TYR A 240 3.27 -19.26 -0.90
CA TYR A 240 3.97 -20.04 0.13
C TYR A 240 3.57 -19.59 1.55
N TYR A 241 3.44 -18.29 1.77
CA TYR A 241 2.99 -17.70 3.04
C TYR A 241 1.47 -17.60 3.18
N LYS A 242 0.69 -18.18 2.25
CA LYS A 242 -0.78 -18.17 2.22
C LYS A 242 -1.36 -16.75 2.16
N LEU A 243 -0.65 -15.85 1.50
CA LEU A 243 -1.07 -14.47 1.23
C LEU A 243 -1.76 -14.42 -0.14
N ASP A 244 -2.85 -13.66 -0.22
CA ASP A 244 -3.45 -13.31 -1.51
C ASP A 244 -2.71 -12.11 -2.09
N ILE A 245 -2.16 -12.26 -3.30
CA ILE A 245 -1.44 -11.20 -4.00
C ILE A 245 -2.29 -9.95 -4.22
N ARG A 246 -3.62 -10.12 -4.39
CA ARG A 246 -4.57 -9.02 -4.50
C ARG A 246 -4.67 -8.25 -3.19
N HIS A 247 -4.58 -8.94 -2.04
CA HIS A 247 -4.58 -8.28 -0.74
C HIS A 247 -3.30 -7.48 -0.53
N CYS A 248 -2.14 -8.01 -0.93
CA CYS A 248 -0.85 -7.30 -0.84
C CYS A 248 -0.93 -5.95 -1.57
N PHE A 249 -1.36 -5.96 -2.83
CA PHE A 249 -1.45 -4.73 -3.61
C PHE A 249 -2.59 -3.80 -3.14
N SER A 250 -3.72 -4.38 -2.71
CA SER A 250 -4.85 -3.61 -2.18
C SER A 250 -4.48 -2.89 -0.86
N LEU A 251 -3.65 -3.51 -0.03
CA LEU A 251 -3.13 -2.91 1.21
C LEU A 251 -2.27 -1.70 0.87
N ALA A 252 -1.24 -1.86 0.04
CA ALA A 252 -0.38 -0.75 -0.37
C ALA A 252 -1.19 0.41 -0.97
N TRP A 253 -2.16 0.12 -1.85
CA TRP A 253 -3.07 1.14 -2.36
C TRP A 253 -3.88 1.83 -1.24
N HIS A 254 -4.45 1.03 -0.33
CA HIS A 254 -5.22 1.54 0.80
C HIS A 254 -4.43 2.52 1.65
N GLU A 255 -3.14 2.27 1.83
CA GLU A 255 -2.25 3.12 2.61
C GLU A 255 -1.81 4.39 1.89
N ILE A 256 -1.61 4.33 0.57
CA ILE A 256 -1.07 5.48 -0.18
C ILE A 256 -2.13 6.44 -0.68
N LYS A 257 -3.35 5.97 -0.97
CA LYS A 257 -4.36 6.72 -1.74
C LYS A 257 -4.60 8.17 -1.24
N ASP A 258 -4.55 8.38 0.07
CA ASP A 258 -4.80 9.67 0.70
C ASP A 258 -3.50 10.43 1.06
N ARG A 259 -2.32 9.82 0.91
CA ARG A 259 -1.02 10.42 1.24
C ARG A 259 -0.82 11.72 0.44
N LYS A 260 -0.49 12.80 1.15
CA LYS A 260 -0.10 14.10 0.61
C LYS A 260 1.40 14.29 0.73
N GLY A 261 1.97 15.17 -0.08
CA GLY A 261 3.41 15.35 -0.21
C GLY A 261 3.79 16.13 -1.45
N TYR A 262 5.08 16.25 -1.67
CA TYR A 262 5.64 16.88 -2.85
C TYR A 262 6.79 16.04 -3.41
N LEU A 263 7.06 16.18 -4.70
CA LEU A 263 8.24 15.58 -5.33
C LEU A 263 9.43 16.53 -5.17
N ASN A 264 10.55 16.06 -4.62
CA ASN A 264 11.76 16.87 -4.50
C ASN A 264 12.55 16.92 -5.83
N ALA A 265 13.62 17.71 -5.88
CA ALA A 265 14.45 17.89 -7.09
C ALA A 265 15.18 16.60 -7.55
N ASP A 266 15.25 15.59 -6.67
CA ASP A 266 15.82 14.28 -6.96
C ASP A 266 14.79 13.28 -7.51
N GLY A 267 13.53 13.70 -7.66
CA GLY A 267 12.45 12.84 -8.14
C GLY A 267 11.94 11.85 -7.09
N ILE A 268 12.16 12.16 -5.81
CA ILE A 268 11.69 11.37 -4.66
C ILE A 268 10.44 12.04 -4.08
N PHE A 269 9.38 11.26 -3.88
CA PHE A 269 8.15 11.74 -3.25
C PHE A 269 8.34 11.81 -1.73
N VAL A 270 8.26 13.02 -1.19
CA VAL A 270 8.37 13.30 0.25
C VAL A 270 6.96 13.46 0.81
N LYS A 271 6.58 12.57 1.72
CA LYS A 271 5.26 12.60 2.38
C LYS A 271 5.20 13.78 3.34
N GLU A 272 4.07 14.50 3.38
CA GLU A 272 3.87 15.62 4.31
C GLU A 272 4.10 15.23 5.77
N ALA A 273 3.73 14.00 6.13
CA ALA A 273 3.87 13.49 7.49
C ALA A 273 5.34 13.36 7.96
N ASP A 274 6.28 13.19 7.03
CA ASP A 274 7.70 13.08 7.35
C ASP A 274 8.33 14.46 7.61
N LEU A 275 7.67 15.54 7.21
CA LEU A 275 8.13 16.93 7.41
C LEU A 275 7.77 17.48 8.79
N ALA A 276 6.85 16.83 9.50
CA ALA A 276 6.32 17.27 10.79
C ALA A 276 7.07 16.65 12.00
N LYS A 277 8.21 15.98 11.76
CA LYS A 277 9.13 15.49 12.79
C LYS A 277 10.28 16.47 13.01
#